data_AF-A0A939KUF8-F1
#
_entry.id   AF-A0A939KUF8-F1
#
_cell.length_a   1.000
_cell.length_b   1.000
_cell.length_c   1.000
_cell.angle_alpha   90.00
_cell.angle_beta   90.00
_cell.angle_gamma   90.00
#
_symmetry.space_group_name_H-M   'P 1'
#
loop_
_entity.id
_entity.type
_entity.pdbx_description
1 polymer ?
#
loop_
_entity_poly.entity_id
_entity_poly.type
_entity_poly.pdbx_seq_one_letter_code
_entity_poly.pdbx_strand_id
1 'polypeptide(L)'
;MQVTDDVPRIASRYRLSVDNVQRAKDYAFGSGVSEHEFVPDINMAQAWKRIASGEETDIDEIFLRHEIFESDLVVNQGMNQRDAHELAQARYPWSILLKQQENQ
;
A
#
# COMPACT_ATOMS: atom_id res chain seq x y z
N MET A 1 8.26 12.94 18.75
CA MET A 1 7.84 11.73 18.01
C MET A 1 6.57 12.12 17.27
N GLN A 2 6.64 12.38 15.96
CA GLN A 2 5.44 12.78 15.20
C GLN A 2 4.50 11.57 15.15
N VAL A 3 3.43 11.61 15.93
CA VAL A 3 2.26 10.77 15.70
C VAL A 3 1.76 11.18 14.32
N THR A 4 1.99 10.34 13.31
CA THR A 4 1.52 10.62 11.96
C THR A 4 0.02 10.33 11.95
N ASP A 5 -0.81 11.38 11.87
CA ASP A 5 -2.27 11.28 11.70
C ASP A 5 -2.68 10.64 10.36
N ASP A 6 -1.74 10.08 9.58
CA ASP A 6 -1.98 9.62 8.22
C ASP A 6 -2.97 8.46 8.20
N VAL A 7 -2.80 7.44 9.04
CA VAL A 7 -3.68 6.27 9.07
C VAL A 7 -5.15 6.65 9.35
N PRO A 8 -5.48 7.42 10.41
CA PRO A 8 -6.86 7.88 10.62
C PRO A 8 -7.40 8.75 9.47
N ARG A 9 -6.57 9.62 8.88
CA ARG A 9 -6.98 10.49 7.77
C ARG A 9 -7.31 9.69 6.52
N ILE A 10 -6.43 8.75 6.14
CA ILE A 10 -6.61 7.87 4.99
C ILE A 10 -7.85 7.00 5.20
N ALA A 11 -7.99 6.39 6.39
CA ALA A 11 -9.16 5.58 6.74
C ALA A 11 -10.48 6.35 6.58
N SER A 12 -10.54 7.57 7.12
CA SER A 12 -11.71 8.43 6.99
C SER A 12 -12.01 8.81 5.54
N ARG A 13 -10.99 9.11 4.73
CA ARG A 13 -11.17 9.56 3.35
C ARG A 13 -11.76 8.46 2.47
N TYR A 14 -11.18 7.27 2.53
CA TYR A 14 -11.59 6.14 1.71
C TYR A 14 -12.72 5.31 2.34
N ARG A 15 -13.23 5.72 3.51
CA ARG A 15 -14.23 4.98 4.30
C ARG A 15 -13.79 3.54 4.59
N LEU A 16 -12.51 3.39 4.92
CA LEU A 16 -11.87 2.13 5.28
C LEU A 16 -11.73 2.03 6.80
N SER A 17 -11.58 0.82 7.31
CA SER A 17 -11.23 0.62 8.73
C SER A 17 -9.81 1.12 8.98
N VAL A 18 -9.60 1.79 10.11
CA VAL A 18 -8.27 2.19 10.61
C VAL A 18 -7.32 1.01 10.66
N ASP A 19 -7.78 -0.16 11.12
CA ASP A 19 -6.95 -1.36 11.26
C ASP A 19 -6.41 -1.87 9.91
N ASN A 20 -7.23 -1.87 8.86
CA ASN A 20 -6.76 -2.24 7.51
C ASN A 20 -5.71 -1.27 6.98
N VAL A 21 -5.89 0.03 7.19
CA VAL A 21 -4.93 1.05 6.73
C VAL A 21 -3.63 0.95 7.53
N GLN A 22 -3.72 0.73 8.85
CA GLN A 22 -2.55 0.52 9.71
C GLN A 22 -1.78 -0.73 9.28
N ARG A 23 -2.48 -1.85 9.09
CA ARG A 23 -1.87 -3.11 8.64
C ARG A 23 -1.20 -2.96 7.27
N ALA A 24 -1.84 -2.27 6.33
CA ALA A 24 -1.24 -1.97 5.03
C ALA A 24 0.02 -1.11 5.17
N LYS A 25 0.01 -0.09 6.03
CA LYS A 25 1.19 0.74 6.31
C LYS A 25 2.33 -0.08 6.90
N ASP A 26 2.03 -0.92 7.88
CA ASP A 26 3.02 -1.75 8.57
C ASP A 26 3.58 -2.84 7.65
N TYR A 27 2.76 -3.34 6.73
CA TYR A 27 3.18 -4.26 5.68
C TYR A 27 4.09 -3.59 4.65
N ALA A 28 3.68 -2.41 4.15
CA ALA A 28 4.37 -1.69 3.09
C ALA A 28 5.65 -0.96 3.54
N PHE A 29 5.73 -0.51 4.80
CA PHE A 29 6.84 0.32 5.30
C PHE A 29 7.43 -0.14 6.65
N GLY A 30 6.79 -1.10 7.30
CA GLY A 30 7.20 -1.63 8.61
C GLY A 30 7.90 -2.98 8.50
N SER A 31 7.92 -3.71 9.62
CA SER A 31 8.56 -5.03 9.73
C SER A 31 7.67 -6.19 9.26
N GLY A 32 6.61 -5.91 8.49
CA GLY A 32 5.57 -6.88 8.14
C GLY A 32 6.02 -8.02 7.22
N VAL A 33 7.16 -7.86 6.53
CA VAL A 33 7.73 -8.92 5.69
C VAL A 33 9.26 -8.93 5.78
N SER A 34 9.82 -10.14 5.76
CA SER A 34 11.24 -10.49 5.86
C SER A 34 12.19 -9.40 5.34
N GLU A 35 13.24 -9.09 6.11
CA GLU A 35 14.38 -8.22 5.77
C GLU A 35 15.08 -8.54 4.42
N HIS A 36 14.62 -9.56 3.68
CA HIS A 36 15.27 -10.11 2.50
C HIS A 36 14.56 -9.88 1.16
N GLU A 37 13.29 -9.42 1.09
CA GLU A 37 12.58 -9.38 -0.20
C GLU A 37 11.82 -8.10 -0.56
N PHE A 38 11.62 -7.15 0.36
CA PHE A 38 10.91 -5.90 0.02
C PHE A 38 11.58 -4.68 0.65
N VAL A 39 12.26 -3.88 -0.19
CA VAL A 39 12.68 -2.52 0.17
C VAL A 39 11.62 -1.58 -0.40
N PRO A 40 10.91 -0.81 0.45
CA PRO A 40 9.93 0.16 -0.04
C PRO A 40 10.62 1.15 -0.98
N ASP A 41 10.15 1.23 -2.22
CA ASP A 41 10.71 2.16 -3.21
C ASP A 41 10.21 3.58 -2.95
N ILE A 42 10.96 4.58 -3.43
CA ILE A 42 10.64 6.02 -3.33
C ILE A 42 9.22 6.31 -3.84
N ASN A 43 8.78 5.58 -4.87
CA ASN A 43 7.45 5.71 -5.44
C ASN A 43 6.33 5.33 -4.46
N MET A 44 6.53 4.30 -3.62
CA MET A 44 5.57 3.91 -2.58
C MET A 44 5.46 5.00 -1.52
N ALA A 45 6.60 5.51 -1.04
CA ALA A 45 6.64 6.55 -0.01
C ALA A 45 6.00 7.86 -0.48
N GLN A 46 6.21 8.23 -1.75
CA GLN A 46 5.59 9.40 -2.35
C GLN A 46 4.08 9.21 -2.54
N ALA A 47 3.64 8.04 -3.00
CA ALA A 47 2.22 7.71 -3.12
C ALA A 47 1.54 7.82 -1.75
N TRP A 48 2.07 7.16 -0.72
CA TRP A 48 1.54 7.24 0.64
C TRP A 48 1.46 8.68 1.16
N LYS A 49 2.49 9.50 0.90
CA LYS A 49 2.50 10.92 1.30
C LYS A 49 1.40 11.72 0.61
N ARG A 50 1.18 11.53 -0.69
CA ARG A 50 0.09 12.19 -1.45
C ARG A 50 -1.28 11.80 -0.92
N ILE A 51 -1.48 10.51 -0.65
CA ILE A 51 -2.70 9.99 -0.02
C ILE A 51 -2.85 10.58 1.40
N ALA A 52 -1.79 10.71 2.19
CA ALA A 52 -1.91 11.34 3.50
C ALA A 52 -2.30 12.83 3.40
N SER A 53 -1.79 13.56 2.40
CA SER A 53 -2.02 15.00 2.22
C SER A 53 -3.33 15.38 1.54
N GLY A 54 -3.98 14.48 0.80
CA GLY A 54 -5.15 14.85 -0.02
C GLY A 54 -4.79 15.24 -1.45
N GLU A 55 -3.58 14.90 -1.88
CA GLU A 55 -3.02 15.21 -3.20
C GLU A 55 -2.83 13.92 -4.03
N GLU A 56 -3.56 12.85 -3.69
CA GLU A 56 -3.53 11.57 -4.39
C GLU A 56 -3.91 11.68 -5.87
N THR A 57 -3.30 10.82 -6.67
CA THR A 57 -3.73 10.47 -8.02
C THR A 57 -4.54 9.18 -8.01
N ASP A 58 -5.22 8.87 -9.11
CA ASP A 58 -5.94 7.59 -9.27
C ASP A 58 -5.01 6.38 -9.07
N ILE A 59 -3.73 6.50 -9.47
CA ILE A 59 -2.72 5.46 -9.31
C ILE A 59 -2.36 5.27 -7.83
N ASP A 60 -2.37 6.34 -7.03
CA ASP A 60 -2.10 6.26 -5.59
C ASP A 60 -3.25 5.56 -4.84
N GLU A 61 -4.52 5.74 -5.26
CA GLU A 61 -5.62 4.94 -4.70
C GLU A 61 -5.44 3.45 -5.02
N ILE A 62 -4.99 3.12 -6.24
CA ILE A 62 -4.73 1.73 -6.63
C ILE A 62 -3.60 1.14 -5.78
N PHE A 63 -2.55 1.91 -5.47
CA PHE A 63 -1.52 1.51 -4.51
C PHE A 63 -2.13 1.18 -3.13
N LEU A 64 -2.94 2.07 -2.56
CA LEU A 64 -3.56 1.81 -1.26
C LEU A 64 -4.39 0.53 -1.24
N ARG A 65 -5.18 0.30 -2.29
CA ARG A 65 -6.01 -0.91 -2.43
C ARG A 65 -5.17 -2.17 -2.63
N HIS A 66 -4.07 -2.05 -3.37
CA HIS A 66 -3.07 -3.11 -3.55
C HIS A 66 -2.53 -3.54 -2.18
N GLU A 67 -1.96 -2.61 -1.42
CA GLU A 67 -1.34 -2.90 -0.12
C GLU A 67 -2.34 -3.47 0.89
N ILE A 68 -3.57 -2.95 0.95
CA ILE A 68 -4.60 -3.48 1.86
C ILE A 68 -4.96 -4.93 1.53
N PHE A 69 -5.06 -5.26 0.25
CA PHE A 69 -5.44 -6.60 -0.19
C PHE A 69 -4.27 -7.58 -0.05
N GLU A 70 -3.08 -7.20 -0.47
CA GLU A 70 -1.87 -8.03 -0.33
C GLU A 70 -1.62 -8.36 1.14
N SER A 71 -1.61 -7.34 2.00
CA SER A 71 -1.38 -7.53 3.42
C SER A 71 -2.49 -8.35 4.10
N ASP A 72 -3.71 -8.41 3.55
CA ASP A 72 -4.79 -9.23 4.12
C ASP A 72 -4.54 -10.71 3.81
N LEU A 73 -4.16 -11.01 2.56
CA LEU A 73 -3.78 -12.35 2.13
C LEU A 73 -2.60 -12.87 2.94
N VAL A 74 -1.57 -12.06 3.15
CA VAL A 74 -0.38 -12.50 3.90
C VAL A 74 -0.64 -12.58 5.40
N VAL A 75 -1.08 -11.49 6.02
CA VAL A 75 -1.13 -11.39 7.49
C VAL A 75 -2.31 -12.16 8.08
N ASN A 76 -3.49 -12.08 7.44
CA ASN A 76 -4.70 -12.68 8.00
C ASN A 76 -5.00 -14.07 7.44
N GLN A 77 -4.58 -14.36 6.20
CA GLN A 77 -4.87 -15.63 5.54
C GLN A 77 -3.65 -16.57 5.47
N GLY A 78 -2.45 -16.09 5.86
CA GLY A 78 -1.23 -16.90 5.89
C GLY A 78 -0.71 -17.27 4.51
N MET A 79 -1.11 -16.56 3.46
CA MET A 79 -0.59 -16.75 2.11
C MET A 79 0.88 -16.35 2.03
N ASN A 80 1.66 -17.00 1.17
CA ASN A 80 3.02 -16.55 0.93
C ASN A 80 3.00 -15.21 0.17
N GLN A 81 4.01 -14.36 0.44
CA GLN A 81 4.10 -13.01 -0.10
C GLN A 81 4.01 -12.99 -1.63
N ARG A 82 4.72 -13.90 -2.30
CA ARG A 82 4.78 -13.92 -3.76
C ARG A 82 3.40 -14.13 -4.38
N ASP A 83 2.67 -15.15 -3.96
CA ASP A 83 1.33 -15.44 -4.49
C ASP A 83 0.35 -14.32 -4.14
N ALA A 84 0.47 -13.75 -2.93
CA ALA A 84 -0.34 -12.61 -2.52
C ALA A 84 -0.08 -11.37 -3.40
N HIS A 85 1.18 -11.10 -3.71
CA HIS A 85 1.59 -10.02 -4.59
C HIS A 85 1.08 -10.24 -6.02
N GLU A 86 1.20 -11.46 -6.57
CA GLU A 86 0.67 -11.78 -7.90
C GLU A 86 -0.85 -11.54 -7.98
N LEU A 87 -1.60 -11.94 -6.94
CA LEU A 87 -3.05 -11.69 -6.84
C LEU A 87 -3.38 -10.20 -6.66
N ALA A 88 -2.63 -9.48 -5.82
CA ALA A 88 -2.80 -8.06 -5.61
C ALA A 88 -2.48 -7.26 -6.87
N GLN A 89 -1.44 -7.63 -7.60
CA GLN A 89 -1.06 -7.02 -8.86
C GLN A 89 -2.10 -7.31 -9.96
N ALA A 90 -2.69 -8.51 -9.98
CA ALA A 90 -3.77 -8.83 -10.94
C ALA A 90 -5.05 -8.02 -10.67
N ARG A 91 -5.35 -7.74 -9.39
CA ARG A 91 -6.56 -7.01 -8.99
C ARG A 91 -6.39 -5.49 -9.00
N TYR A 92 -5.24 -5.02 -8.56
CA TYR A 92 -4.86 -3.62 -8.40
C TYR A 92 -3.47 -3.44 -9.03
N PRO A 93 -3.40 -3.19 -10.35
CA PRO A 93 -2.17 -3.29 -11.13
C PRO A 93 -1.23 -2.09 -10.97
N TRP A 94 -0.92 -1.70 -9.74
CA TRP A 94 -0.21 -0.46 -9.43
C TRP A 94 1.14 -0.33 -10.15
N SER A 95 2.00 -1.36 -10.06
CA SER A 95 3.34 -1.30 -10.67
C SER A 95 3.32 -1.23 -12.20
N ILE A 96 2.25 -1.70 -12.85
CA ILE A 96 2.09 -1.63 -14.31
C ILE A 96 1.69 -0.20 -14.70
N LEU A 97 0.76 0.40 -13.98
CA LEU A 97 0.28 1.76 -14.23
C LEU A 97 1.37 2.79 -13.97
N LEU A 98 2.15 2.61 -12.90
CA LEU A 98 3.29 3.47 -12.58
C LEU A 98 4.32 3.49 -13.71
N LYS A 99 4.70 2.31 -14.22
CA LYS A 99 5.62 2.18 -15.38
C LYS A 99 5.04 2.81 -16.66
N GLN A 100 3.74 2.76 -16.87
CA GLN A 100 3.11 3.40 -18.04
C GLN A 100 3.17 4.91 -17.94
N GLN A 101 3.02 5.48 -16.75
CA GLN A 101 3.14 6.92 -16.52
C GLN A 101 4.57 7.43 -16.69
N GLU A 102 5.57 6.67 -16.26
CA GLU A 102 7.00 7.06 -16.40
C GLU A 102 7.49 7.08 -17.87
N ASN A 103 6.80 6.37 -18.77
CA ASN A 103 7.14 6.28 -20.19
C ASN A 103 6.40 7.29 -21.07
N GLN A 104 5.68 8.25 -20.48
CA GLN A 104 4.98 9.35 -21.18
C GLN A 104 5.74 10.67 -21.02
#